data_AF-A0AAV5PZH7-F1
#
_entry.id   AF-A0AAV5PZH7-F1
#
_cell.length_a   1.000
_cell.length_b   1.000
_cell.length_c   1.000
_cell.angle_alpha   90.00
_cell.angle_beta   90.00
_cell.angle_gamma   90.00
#
_symmetry.space_group_name_H-M   'P 1'
#
loop_
_entity.id
_entity.type
_entity.pdbx_description
1 polymer ?
#
loop_
_entity_poly.entity_id
_entity_poly.type
_entity_poly.pdbx_seq_one_letter_code
_entity_poly.pdbx_strand_id
1 'polypeptide(L)'
;MTNSEYRSRLITSLFFFISALALGLPIWIYTTTIDRSLLPDQLQIKNIKYNIAICVAELPEPLANSISISSIIENSQILINDKIKVKAQQSEKSLFDFNVEPTITLHYSNCPPSAYPLQFSTGSSTFDYELGRGKDRNIEIFTPFDGANDVNVSHYLADALFKIFNSELDRLYQNSNSNNNMKMDYSPNYKLSLSLLHQSASGIEWNLNSEPFKAFEAFIHSLSQLTHFTLSSQIGWYSQLPQTPGEYFVNSTKIIKDTSNFIDYSGWGLDQDVELDPVINLIIYIPDKMNPIEIEKSNRNAFVVPQWGGVVIYNPSKVNNNDEIPLDDFHQILEIWASQLFQLIGGGTDNSIFSLYFRIDQLTRLQTIENIAKTIDNVSSLKKLTQQMETIPIPKKTAIEIEQAINSIKSALGSIELYNWADALTHSSNGLTLSDKAFFQKDMLQQAYFPDEHKLAVYSPLIAPMATIIILGLIGRLKERKVKSE
;
A
#
# COMPACT_ATOMS: atom_id res chain seq x y z
N MET A 1 -53.37 40.39 -49.74
CA MET A 1 -52.63 39.15 -49.41
C MET A 1 -53.56 37.97 -49.63
N THR A 2 -53.36 37.22 -50.72
CA THR A 2 -54.26 36.15 -51.15
C THR A 2 -54.22 34.99 -50.15
N ASN A 3 -55.31 34.21 -50.04
CA ASN A 3 -55.36 33.03 -49.16
C ASN A 3 -54.21 32.02 -49.44
N SER A 4 -53.68 32.05 -50.67
CA SER A 4 -52.52 31.29 -51.13
C SER A 4 -51.19 31.75 -50.48
N GLU A 5 -50.87 33.04 -50.53
CA GLU A 5 -49.63 33.59 -49.94
C GLU A 5 -49.57 33.39 -48.43
N TYR A 6 -50.72 33.51 -47.77
CA TYR A 6 -50.84 33.27 -46.34
C TYR A 6 -50.60 31.80 -45.98
N ARG A 7 -51.20 30.85 -46.71
CA ARG A 7 -50.95 29.41 -46.53
C ARG A 7 -49.47 29.07 -46.76
N SER A 8 -48.86 29.60 -47.81
CA SER A 8 -47.44 29.38 -48.12
C SER A 8 -46.52 29.89 -46.99
N ARG A 9 -46.78 31.08 -46.45
CA ARG A 9 -46.02 31.66 -45.34
C ARG A 9 -46.22 30.92 -44.01
N LEU A 10 -47.43 30.42 -43.76
CA LEU A 10 -47.73 29.64 -42.57
C LEU A 10 -47.05 28.26 -42.64
N ILE A 11 -47.07 27.62 -43.82
CA ILE A 11 -46.36 26.35 -44.07
C ILE A 11 -44.86 26.52 -43.90
N THR A 12 -44.26 27.60 -44.42
CA THR A 12 -42.81 27.85 -44.25
C THR A 12 -42.42 28.13 -42.79
N SER A 13 -43.22 28.89 -42.04
CA SER A 13 -42.97 29.10 -40.60
C SER A 13 -43.09 27.82 -39.79
N LEU A 14 -44.08 26.97 -40.11
CA LEU A 14 -44.28 25.69 -39.46
C LEU A 14 -43.15 24.71 -39.81
N PHE A 15 -42.70 24.72 -41.06
CA PHE A 15 -41.55 23.95 -41.53
C PHE A 15 -40.26 24.34 -40.82
N PHE A 16 -40.00 25.64 -40.63
CA PHE A 16 -38.82 26.10 -39.91
C PHE A 16 -38.85 25.71 -38.43
N PHE A 17 -40.02 25.79 -37.79
CA PHE A 17 -40.21 25.34 -36.41
C PHE A 17 -39.99 23.82 -36.26
N ILE A 18 -40.58 23.04 -37.15
CA ILE A 18 -40.42 21.58 -37.17
C ILE A 18 -38.96 21.21 -37.46
N SER A 19 -38.30 21.89 -38.39
CA SER A 19 -36.87 21.67 -38.68
C SER A 19 -35.98 21.99 -37.48
N ALA A 20 -36.22 23.12 -36.79
CA ALA A 20 -35.48 23.50 -35.60
C ALA A 20 -35.66 22.49 -34.46
N LEU A 21 -36.86 21.94 -34.28
CA LEU A 21 -37.11 20.86 -33.32
C LEU A 21 -36.46 19.54 -33.76
N ALA A 22 -36.68 19.14 -35.03
CA ALA A 22 -36.24 17.86 -35.57
C ALA A 22 -34.72 17.74 -35.70
N LEU A 23 -34.00 18.85 -35.88
CA LEU A 23 -32.54 18.88 -35.88
C LEU A 23 -31.97 19.28 -34.52
N GLY A 24 -32.58 20.28 -33.87
CA GLY A 24 -32.08 20.85 -32.62
C GLY A 24 -32.18 19.91 -31.43
N LEU A 25 -33.30 19.18 -31.25
CA LEU A 25 -33.41 18.20 -30.17
C LEU A 25 -32.38 17.06 -30.28
N PRO A 26 -32.24 16.37 -31.42
CA PRO A 26 -31.27 15.28 -31.51
C PRO A 26 -29.83 15.76 -31.42
N ILE A 27 -29.49 16.94 -31.96
CA ILE A 27 -28.15 17.54 -31.78
C ILE A 27 -27.91 17.87 -30.30
N TRP A 28 -28.90 18.46 -29.62
CA TRP A 28 -28.81 18.76 -28.20
C TRP A 28 -28.65 17.49 -27.36
N ILE A 29 -29.49 16.47 -27.58
CA ILE A 29 -29.36 15.18 -26.91
C ILE A 29 -27.98 14.59 -27.15
N TYR A 30 -27.55 14.47 -28.41
CA TYR A 30 -26.25 13.89 -28.76
C TYR A 30 -25.05 14.63 -28.15
N THR A 31 -25.11 15.97 -28.07
CA THR A 31 -24.01 16.79 -27.52
C THR A 31 -24.05 16.92 -26.00
N THR A 32 -25.20 16.67 -25.37
CA THR A 32 -25.36 16.78 -23.90
C THR A 32 -25.39 15.44 -23.18
N THR A 33 -25.58 14.33 -23.89
CA THR A 33 -25.50 12.98 -23.33
C THR A 33 -24.09 12.69 -22.83
N ILE A 34 -24.02 12.19 -21.61
CA ILE A 34 -22.78 11.83 -20.95
C ILE A 34 -22.35 10.45 -21.46
N ASP A 35 -21.10 10.32 -21.90
CA ASP A 35 -20.55 9.02 -22.29
C ASP A 35 -20.36 8.15 -21.03
N ARG A 36 -21.04 7.01 -21.01
CA ARG A 36 -21.07 6.11 -19.85
C ARG A 36 -20.82 4.68 -20.31
N SER A 37 -19.62 4.20 -20.03
CA SER A 37 -19.24 2.81 -20.28
C SER A 37 -19.84 1.88 -19.23
N LEU A 38 -20.15 0.64 -19.63
CA LEU A 38 -20.54 -0.40 -18.70
C LEU A 38 -19.31 -0.88 -17.93
N LEU A 39 -19.39 -0.88 -16.60
CA LEU A 39 -18.35 -1.45 -15.76
C LEU A 39 -18.46 -2.98 -15.76
N PRO A 40 -17.34 -3.72 -15.78
CA PRO A 40 -17.34 -5.17 -15.65
C PRO A 40 -18.05 -5.64 -14.36
N ASP A 41 -18.57 -6.87 -14.40
CA ASP A 41 -19.16 -7.50 -13.22
C ASP A 41 -18.14 -7.67 -12.09
N GLN A 42 -18.62 -7.58 -10.85
CA GLN A 42 -17.77 -7.66 -9.65
C GLN A 42 -17.11 -9.03 -9.52
N LEU A 43 -15.85 -9.03 -9.09
CA LEU A 43 -15.18 -10.21 -8.56
C LEU A 43 -15.88 -10.64 -7.26
N GLN A 44 -16.58 -11.78 -7.30
CA GLN A 44 -17.09 -12.43 -6.09
C GLN A 44 -16.04 -13.42 -5.56
N ILE A 45 -14.96 -12.88 -4.99
CA ILE A 45 -13.97 -13.70 -4.30
C ILE A 45 -14.53 -13.97 -2.91
N LYS A 46 -14.85 -15.24 -2.62
CA LYS A 46 -15.36 -15.64 -1.29
C LYS A 46 -14.25 -16.11 -0.37
N ASN A 47 -13.34 -16.94 -0.89
CA ASN A 47 -12.28 -17.56 -0.11
C ASN A 47 -10.95 -17.43 -0.86
N ILE A 48 -9.89 -17.08 -0.13
CA ILE A 48 -8.51 -17.09 -0.61
C ILE A 48 -7.72 -18.10 0.23
N LYS A 49 -7.08 -19.06 -0.44
CA LYS A 49 -6.17 -20.01 0.20
C LYS A 49 -4.84 -19.33 0.45
N TYR A 50 -4.41 -19.31 1.70
CA TYR A 50 -3.14 -18.69 2.09
C TYR A 50 -2.17 -19.79 2.50
N ASN A 51 -1.40 -20.29 1.53
CA ASN A 51 -0.59 -21.48 1.73
C ASN A 51 0.87 -21.14 2.00
N ILE A 52 1.39 -21.61 3.13
CA ILE A 52 2.79 -21.58 3.50
C ILE A 52 3.35 -22.99 3.35
N ALA A 53 4.19 -23.22 2.34
CA ALA A 53 4.81 -24.51 2.11
C ALA A 53 6.13 -24.65 2.87
N ILE A 54 6.34 -25.80 3.50
CA ILE A 54 7.56 -26.17 4.21
C ILE A 54 8.05 -27.50 3.64
N CYS A 55 9.32 -27.56 3.28
CA CYS A 55 9.97 -28.73 2.73
C CYS A 55 10.87 -29.37 3.77
N VAL A 56 10.57 -30.59 4.19
CA VAL A 56 11.39 -31.37 5.11
C VAL A 56 12.53 -32.00 4.32
N ALA A 57 13.76 -31.52 4.50
CA ALA A 57 14.90 -31.92 3.68
C ALA A 57 15.33 -33.36 3.98
N GLU A 58 15.66 -33.68 5.24
CA GLU A 58 16.10 -35.01 5.69
C GLU A 58 16.03 -35.10 7.22
N LEU A 59 15.69 -36.28 7.77
CA LEU A 59 15.71 -36.55 9.20
C LEU A 59 17.07 -37.17 9.60
N PRO A 60 17.67 -36.79 10.74
CA PRO A 60 18.94 -37.35 11.20
C PRO A 60 18.86 -38.87 11.37
N GLU A 61 19.98 -39.57 11.15
CA GLU A 61 20.07 -41.05 11.17
C GLU A 61 19.47 -41.78 12.40
N PRO A 62 19.39 -41.23 13.64
CA PRO A 62 18.66 -41.90 14.71
C PRO A 62 17.13 -41.95 14.52
N LEU A 63 16.52 -40.98 13.84
CA LEU A 63 15.07 -40.97 13.54
C LEU A 63 14.72 -41.67 12.25
N ALA A 64 15.54 -41.50 11.21
CA ALA A 64 15.29 -42.12 9.92
C ALA A 64 15.17 -43.65 10.01
N ASN A 65 15.85 -44.26 11.00
CA ASN A 65 15.87 -45.71 11.22
C ASN A 65 14.80 -46.22 12.20
N SER A 66 14.26 -45.36 13.06
CA SER A 66 13.32 -45.75 14.12
C SER A 66 11.87 -45.38 13.82
N ILE A 67 11.65 -44.39 12.95
CA ILE A 67 10.36 -43.74 12.77
C ILE A 67 10.07 -43.51 11.27
N SER A 68 8.82 -43.74 10.85
CA SER A 68 8.41 -43.36 9.49
C SER A 68 8.28 -41.86 9.37
N ILE A 69 9.05 -41.23 8.47
CA ILE A 69 8.99 -39.78 8.21
C ILE A 69 7.56 -39.35 7.82
N SER A 70 6.83 -40.24 7.14
CA SER A 70 5.43 -40.01 6.78
C SER A 70 4.51 -39.89 8.00
N SER A 71 4.72 -40.66 9.07
CA SER A 71 3.86 -40.61 10.27
C SER A 71 4.06 -39.30 11.02
N ILE A 72 5.31 -38.84 11.15
CA ILE A 72 5.62 -37.53 11.77
C ILE A 72 4.95 -36.42 10.98
N ILE A 73 5.05 -36.42 9.65
CA ILE A 73 4.49 -35.36 8.80
C ILE A 73 2.96 -35.35 8.88
N GLU A 74 2.32 -36.52 8.78
CA GLU A 74 0.86 -36.62 8.86
C GLU A 74 0.34 -36.17 10.22
N ASN A 75 0.93 -36.67 11.31
CA ASN A 75 0.57 -36.29 12.67
C ASN A 75 0.79 -34.80 12.92
N SER A 76 1.94 -34.26 12.48
CA SER A 76 2.25 -32.83 12.61
C SER A 76 1.27 -31.98 11.82
N GLN A 77 0.91 -32.38 10.60
CA GLN A 77 -0.04 -31.66 9.76
C GLN A 77 -1.43 -31.59 10.40
N ILE A 78 -1.90 -32.68 11.03
CA ILE A 78 -3.15 -32.70 11.78
C ILE A 78 -3.09 -31.68 12.93
N LEU A 79 -2.03 -31.73 13.75
CA LEU A 79 -1.85 -30.84 14.89
C LEU A 79 -1.76 -29.36 14.49
N ILE A 80 -1.05 -29.05 13.40
CA ILE A 80 -0.95 -27.70 12.85
C ILE A 80 -2.31 -27.20 12.38
N ASN A 81 -3.04 -28.02 11.61
CA ASN A 81 -4.37 -27.67 11.11
C ASN A 81 -5.34 -27.41 12.27
N ASP A 82 -5.30 -28.21 13.33
CA ASP A 82 -6.16 -28.03 14.50
C ASP A 82 -5.82 -26.73 15.25
N LYS A 83 -4.54 -26.41 15.44
CA LYS A 83 -4.12 -25.13 16.03
C LYS A 83 -4.58 -23.92 15.22
N ILE A 84 -4.44 -23.98 13.89
CA ILE A 84 -4.90 -22.90 13.00
C ILE A 84 -6.42 -22.74 13.08
N LYS A 85 -7.18 -23.85 13.04
CA LYS A 85 -8.64 -23.83 13.17
C LYS A 85 -9.09 -23.23 14.50
N VAL A 86 -8.46 -23.62 15.61
CA VAL A 86 -8.76 -23.06 16.93
C VAL A 86 -8.52 -21.54 16.93
N LYS A 87 -7.41 -21.08 16.35
CA LYS A 87 -7.11 -19.65 16.24
C LYS A 87 -8.15 -18.91 15.39
N ALA A 88 -8.55 -19.48 14.25
CA ALA A 88 -9.57 -18.91 13.36
C ALA A 88 -10.96 -18.81 14.02
N GLN A 89 -11.31 -19.74 14.91
CA GLN A 89 -12.57 -19.70 15.66
C GLN A 89 -12.57 -18.65 16.78
N GLN A 90 -11.39 -18.34 17.33
CA GLN A 90 -11.23 -17.34 18.40
C GLN A 90 -11.21 -15.91 17.88
N SER A 91 -10.95 -15.70 16.59
CA SER A 91 -10.99 -14.36 15.98
C SER A 91 -12.42 -13.93 15.65
N GLU A 92 -12.86 -12.82 16.25
CA GLU A 92 -14.13 -12.19 15.90
C GLU A 92 -14.01 -11.43 14.56
N LYS A 93 -14.65 -11.98 13.52
CA LYS A 93 -14.88 -11.37 12.18
C LYS A 93 -13.67 -11.39 11.24
N SER A 94 -13.92 -11.71 9.97
CA SER A 94 -12.91 -11.59 8.90
C SER A 94 -12.53 -10.13 8.71
N LEU A 95 -11.23 -9.84 8.61
CA LEU A 95 -10.70 -8.50 8.33
C LEU A 95 -11.07 -8.00 6.94
N PHE A 96 -11.32 -8.93 6.03
CA PHE A 96 -11.65 -8.68 4.64
C PHE A 96 -13.08 -9.10 4.33
N ASP A 97 -13.66 -8.51 3.28
CA ASP A 97 -14.97 -8.91 2.72
C ASP A 97 -14.98 -10.37 2.20
N PHE A 98 -13.82 -11.02 2.16
CA PHE A 98 -13.62 -12.44 1.85
C PHE A 98 -12.92 -13.18 3.00
N ASN A 99 -13.06 -14.50 3.04
CA ASN A 99 -12.39 -15.35 4.01
C ASN A 99 -10.96 -15.69 3.56
N VAL A 100 -9.98 -15.56 4.45
CA VAL A 100 -8.62 -16.05 4.23
C VAL A 100 -8.44 -17.34 5.00
N GLU A 101 -8.09 -18.42 4.29
CA GLU A 101 -7.88 -19.74 4.86
C GLU A 101 -6.36 -20.03 4.91
N PRO A 102 -5.66 -19.66 5.99
CA PRO A 102 -4.26 -19.99 6.15
C PRO A 102 -4.06 -21.48 6.34
N THR A 103 -3.12 -22.04 5.59
CA THR A 103 -2.66 -23.41 5.75
C THR A 103 -1.14 -23.43 5.73
N ILE A 104 -0.55 -24.22 6.63
CA ILE A 104 0.88 -24.50 6.62
C ILE A 104 1.02 -25.95 6.16
N THR A 105 1.58 -26.17 4.97
CA THR A 105 1.65 -27.50 4.35
C THR A 105 3.07 -28.07 4.44
N LEU A 106 3.19 -29.26 5.02
CA LEU A 106 4.45 -30.00 5.11
C LEU A 106 4.63 -30.90 3.88
N HIS A 107 5.77 -30.78 3.21
CA HIS A 107 6.16 -31.59 2.06
C HIS A 107 7.45 -32.36 2.36
N TYR A 108 7.53 -33.62 1.94
CA TYR A 108 8.74 -34.45 2.02
C TYR A 108 9.29 -34.85 0.65
N SER A 109 8.43 -34.91 -0.36
CA SER A 109 8.78 -35.13 -1.76
C SER A 109 8.00 -34.16 -2.63
N ASN A 110 8.57 -33.77 -3.78
CA ASN A 110 8.00 -32.77 -4.69
C ASN A 110 7.73 -31.41 -4.01
N CYS A 111 8.75 -30.86 -3.35
CA CYS A 111 8.63 -29.56 -2.71
C CYS A 111 8.51 -28.42 -3.73
N PRO A 112 7.59 -27.46 -3.53
CA PRO A 112 7.54 -26.27 -4.36
C PRO A 112 8.81 -25.44 -4.18
N PRO A 113 9.25 -24.70 -5.22
CA PRO A 113 10.51 -23.95 -5.19
C PRO A 113 10.56 -22.82 -4.16
N SER A 114 9.39 -22.37 -3.70
CA SER A 114 9.22 -21.34 -2.68
C SER A 114 9.05 -21.89 -1.26
N ALA A 115 9.10 -23.22 -1.08
CA ALA A 115 8.97 -23.83 0.24
C ALA A 115 10.15 -23.48 1.15
N TYR A 116 9.86 -23.31 2.45
CA TYR A 116 10.89 -23.16 3.47
C TYR A 116 11.60 -24.50 3.72
N PRO A 117 12.92 -24.60 3.51
CA PRO A 117 13.65 -25.80 3.85
C PRO A 117 13.72 -25.95 5.38
N LEU A 118 13.29 -27.11 5.87
CA LEU A 118 13.32 -27.49 7.27
C LEU A 118 14.45 -28.49 7.49
N GLN A 119 15.34 -28.15 8.42
CA GLN A 119 16.47 -28.96 8.84
C GLN A 119 16.37 -29.27 10.33
N PHE A 120 16.88 -30.45 10.71
CA PHE A 120 16.92 -30.89 12.10
C PHE A 120 18.37 -31.01 12.56
N SER A 121 18.71 -30.37 13.67
CA SER A 121 20.07 -30.37 14.22
C SER A 121 20.12 -30.97 15.61
N THR A 122 21.09 -31.84 15.82
CA THR A 122 21.27 -32.62 17.05
C THR A 122 22.21 -31.90 18.03
N GLY A 123 21.96 -32.04 19.33
CA GLY A 123 22.89 -31.60 20.37
C GLY A 123 22.38 -30.52 21.34
N SER A 124 21.11 -30.15 21.32
CA SER A 124 20.51 -29.26 22.33
C SER A 124 19.93 -30.05 23.51
N SER A 125 19.96 -29.45 24.71
CA SER A 125 19.30 -29.99 25.90
C SER A 125 17.78 -29.79 25.91
N THR A 126 17.27 -28.91 25.04
CA THR A 126 15.85 -28.50 24.96
C THR A 126 15.41 -28.43 23.50
N PHE A 127 14.11 -28.63 23.25
CA PHE A 127 13.52 -28.33 21.95
C PHE A 127 13.55 -26.82 21.74
N ASP A 128 14.28 -26.37 20.74
CA ASP A 128 14.36 -24.97 20.35
C ASP A 128 14.41 -24.87 18.82
N TYR A 129 14.22 -23.68 18.28
CA TYR A 129 14.36 -23.45 16.85
C TYR A 129 15.17 -22.19 16.58
N GLU A 130 16.03 -22.25 15.57
CA GLU A 130 16.64 -21.05 14.99
C GLU A 130 16.11 -20.88 13.56
N LEU A 131 15.89 -19.63 13.20
CA LEU A 131 15.48 -19.24 11.85
C LEU A 131 16.71 -18.64 11.18
N GLY A 132 17.31 -19.40 10.27
CA GLY A 132 18.44 -19.06 9.40
C GLY A 132 19.41 -17.99 9.91
N ARG A 133 20.64 -18.37 10.26
CA ARG A 133 21.71 -17.40 10.52
C ARG A 133 22.13 -16.74 9.20
N GLY A 134 21.69 -15.51 8.96
CA GLY A 134 22.15 -14.68 7.83
C GLY A 134 21.16 -14.59 6.67
N LYS A 135 21.57 -15.01 5.46
CA LYS A 135 20.87 -14.74 4.20
C LYS A 135 19.94 -15.86 3.70
N ASP A 136 19.50 -16.73 4.61
CA ASP A 136 18.80 -17.96 4.24
C ASP A 136 17.34 -17.97 4.73
N ARG A 137 16.55 -18.82 4.09
CA ARG A 137 15.15 -19.13 4.45
C ARG A 137 15.04 -20.43 5.26
N ASN A 138 16.15 -20.91 5.80
CA ASN A 138 16.20 -22.22 6.44
C ASN A 138 15.59 -22.15 7.84
N ILE A 139 14.71 -23.11 8.14
CA ILE A 139 14.16 -23.33 9.47
C ILE A 139 14.97 -24.48 10.07
N GLU A 140 15.69 -24.22 11.16
CA GLU A 140 16.48 -25.22 11.87
C GLU A 140 15.83 -25.52 13.22
N ILE A 141 15.42 -26.77 13.41
CA ILE A 141 14.84 -27.22 14.68
C ILE A 141 15.89 -28.03 15.44
N PHE A 142 16.20 -27.58 16.64
CA PHE A 142 17.06 -28.28 17.59
C PHE A 142 16.22 -29.20 18.45
N THR A 143 16.63 -30.47 18.54
CA THR A 143 15.94 -31.42 19.41
C THR A 143 16.91 -32.21 20.30
N PRO A 144 16.50 -32.55 21.53
CA PRO A 144 17.19 -33.52 22.37
C PRO A 144 16.88 -34.93 21.85
N PHE A 145 17.78 -35.52 21.07
CA PHE A 145 17.55 -36.79 20.37
C PHE A 145 17.69 -38.07 21.22
N ASP A 146 17.86 -37.95 22.53
CA ASP A 146 18.03 -39.12 23.42
C ASP A 146 16.64 -39.62 23.92
N GLY A 147 15.86 -40.22 23.01
CA GLY A 147 14.65 -41.00 23.36
C GLY A 147 13.27 -40.42 23.01
N ALA A 148 13.13 -39.64 21.94
CA ALA A 148 11.83 -39.06 21.56
C ALA A 148 10.95 -40.00 20.71
N ASN A 149 9.70 -40.23 21.12
CA ASN A 149 8.65 -40.92 20.34
C ASN A 149 8.10 -40.01 19.20
N ASP A 150 7.59 -40.60 18.11
CA ASP A 150 6.97 -39.89 16.95
C ASP A 150 5.99 -38.78 17.38
N VAL A 151 5.17 -39.08 18.39
CA VAL A 151 4.11 -38.19 18.91
C VAL A 151 4.71 -36.92 19.51
N ASN A 152 5.81 -37.06 20.25
CA ASN A 152 6.47 -35.91 20.88
C ASN A 152 7.10 -35.04 19.80
N VAL A 153 7.84 -35.64 18.86
CA VAL A 153 8.47 -34.90 17.74
C VAL A 153 7.42 -34.16 16.92
N SER A 154 6.28 -34.80 16.64
CA SER A 154 5.18 -34.18 15.91
C SER A 154 4.56 -32.98 16.65
N HIS A 155 4.40 -33.09 17.97
CA HIS A 155 3.94 -31.98 18.81
C HIS A 155 4.92 -30.81 18.82
N TYR A 156 6.21 -31.07 19.03
CA TYR A 156 7.22 -30.01 19.05
C TYR A 156 7.36 -29.33 17.70
N LEU A 157 7.33 -30.07 16.60
CA LEU A 157 7.36 -29.51 15.26
C LEU A 157 6.13 -28.62 15.00
N ALA A 158 4.93 -29.11 15.35
CA ALA A 158 3.71 -28.32 15.22
C ALA A 158 3.75 -27.05 16.08
N ASP A 159 4.26 -27.12 17.31
CA ASP A 159 4.40 -25.98 18.23
C ASP A 159 5.42 -24.95 17.71
N ALA A 160 6.58 -25.40 17.23
CA ALA A 160 7.61 -24.55 16.68
C ALA A 160 7.10 -23.80 15.45
N LEU A 161 6.54 -24.51 14.47
CA LEU A 161 6.00 -23.90 13.25
C LEU A 161 4.83 -22.96 13.54
N PHE A 162 3.92 -23.36 14.43
CA PHE A 162 2.83 -22.47 14.84
C PHE A 162 3.37 -21.20 15.48
N LYS A 163 4.37 -21.29 16.38
CA LYS A 163 4.98 -20.11 17.04
C LYS A 163 5.72 -19.21 16.05
N ILE A 164 6.44 -19.79 15.08
CA ILE A 164 7.15 -19.07 14.01
C ILE A 164 6.17 -18.20 13.21
N PHE A 165 5.07 -18.79 12.74
CA PHE A 165 4.08 -18.09 11.90
C PHE A 165 2.98 -17.40 12.70
N ASN A 166 2.98 -17.48 14.03
CA ASN A 166 1.90 -16.94 14.85
C ASN A 166 1.69 -15.44 14.63
N SER A 167 2.79 -14.67 14.52
CA SER A 167 2.70 -13.22 14.27
C SER A 167 2.09 -12.87 12.90
N GLU A 168 2.30 -13.72 11.90
CA GLU A 168 1.71 -13.59 10.56
C GLU A 168 0.22 -13.94 10.59
N LEU A 169 -0.12 -15.04 11.25
CA LEU A 169 -1.52 -15.44 11.44
C LEU A 169 -2.30 -14.41 12.27
N ASP A 170 -1.70 -13.85 13.32
CA ASP A 170 -2.31 -12.78 14.12
C ASP A 170 -2.66 -11.57 13.26
N ARG A 171 -1.79 -11.16 12.32
CA ARG A 171 -2.06 -10.05 11.41
C ARG A 171 -3.16 -10.34 10.39
N LEU A 172 -3.38 -11.60 10.03
CA LEU A 172 -4.49 -12.01 9.16
C LEU A 172 -5.85 -11.98 9.90
N TYR A 173 -5.84 -12.26 11.20
CA TYR A 173 -7.06 -12.45 12.00
C TYR A 173 -7.43 -11.28 12.92
N GLN A 174 -6.48 -10.45 13.36
CA GLN A 174 -6.78 -9.30 14.22
C GLN A 174 -7.46 -8.20 13.41
N ASN A 175 -8.59 -7.68 13.90
CA ASN A 175 -9.22 -6.45 13.40
C ASN A 175 -8.15 -5.34 13.28
N SER A 176 -8.16 -4.63 12.15
CA SER A 176 -7.30 -3.48 11.81
C SER A 176 -7.30 -2.33 12.84
N ASN A 177 -8.04 -2.45 13.94
CA ASN A 177 -8.10 -1.51 15.05
C ASN A 177 -6.86 -1.54 15.97
N SER A 178 -5.94 -2.50 15.82
CA SER A 178 -4.55 -2.26 16.24
C SER A 178 -3.92 -1.34 15.21
N ASN A 179 -4.34 -0.07 15.26
CA ASN A 179 -3.88 1.04 14.45
C ASN A 179 -2.36 0.96 14.28
N ASN A 180 -1.94 0.33 13.17
CA ASN A 180 -0.56 0.34 12.75
C ASN A 180 -0.33 1.69 12.08
N ASN A 181 -0.62 2.78 12.82
CA ASN A 181 -0.47 4.17 12.40
C ASN A 181 0.95 4.44 11.94
N MET A 182 1.90 3.56 12.28
CA MET A 182 3.27 3.58 11.81
C MET A 182 3.43 3.17 10.35
N LYS A 183 2.65 2.20 9.85
CA LYS A 183 2.77 1.66 8.48
C LYS A 183 2.28 2.71 7.47
N MET A 184 3.06 2.91 6.41
CA MET A 184 2.68 3.70 5.24
C MET A 184 1.77 2.90 4.30
N ASP A 185 0.89 3.60 3.60
CA ASP A 185 0.11 3.00 2.53
C ASP A 185 1.02 2.45 1.45
N TYR A 186 0.80 1.18 1.10
CA TYR A 186 1.60 0.49 0.11
C TYR A 186 1.58 1.20 -1.25
N SER A 187 2.77 1.43 -1.79
CA SER A 187 3.02 1.85 -3.16
C SER A 187 4.07 0.93 -3.80
N PRO A 188 3.96 0.60 -5.10
CA PRO A 188 5.01 -0.11 -5.80
C PRO A 188 6.33 0.68 -5.86
N ASN A 189 6.24 2.02 -5.83
CA ASN A 189 7.39 2.93 -5.90
C ASN A 189 7.38 3.88 -4.69
N TYR A 190 8.52 4.03 -4.05
CA TYR A 190 8.74 5.02 -3.01
C TYR A 190 9.96 5.87 -3.35
N LYS A 191 9.92 7.14 -2.98
CA LYS A 191 11.11 8.00 -2.97
C LYS A 191 11.67 8.07 -1.57
N LEU A 192 12.95 7.72 -1.41
CA LEU A 192 13.70 7.89 -0.18
C LEU A 192 14.45 9.23 -0.24
N SER A 193 14.06 10.18 0.61
CA SER A 193 14.75 11.46 0.74
C SER A 193 15.68 11.44 1.95
N LEU A 194 16.98 11.38 1.68
CA LEU A 194 18.04 11.41 2.68
C LEU A 194 18.42 12.87 2.93
N SER A 195 18.18 13.38 4.14
CA SER A 195 18.51 14.77 4.49
C SER A 195 19.52 14.84 5.62
N LEU A 196 20.66 15.50 5.38
CA LEU A 196 21.63 15.88 6.41
C LEU A 196 21.39 17.34 6.79
N LEU A 197 20.85 17.59 7.99
CA LEU A 197 20.44 18.92 8.42
C LEU A 197 21.34 19.44 9.53
N HIS A 198 21.88 20.64 9.35
CA HIS A 198 22.75 21.29 10.30
C HIS A 198 22.08 22.49 10.96
N GLN A 199 22.11 22.55 12.29
CA GLN A 199 21.63 23.73 13.02
C GLN A 199 22.52 24.97 12.79
N SER A 200 23.83 24.76 12.55
CA SER A 200 24.83 25.80 12.33
C SER A 200 25.78 25.42 11.19
N ALA A 201 26.73 26.29 10.83
CA ALA A 201 27.76 25.96 9.84
C ALA A 201 28.85 25.04 10.43
N SER A 202 28.50 23.79 10.75
CA SER A 202 29.42 22.84 11.35
C SER A 202 30.41 22.22 10.35
N GLY A 203 30.15 22.35 9.04
CA GLY A 203 31.02 21.86 7.96
C GLY A 203 31.16 20.33 7.88
N ILE A 204 30.30 19.59 8.58
CA ILE A 204 30.35 18.12 8.62
C ILE A 204 29.57 17.60 7.41
N GLU A 205 30.17 16.74 6.62
CA GLU A 205 29.53 16.06 5.49
C GLU A 205 29.42 14.55 5.74
N TRP A 206 28.63 13.89 4.91
CA TRP A 206 28.56 12.43 4.86
C TRP A 206 29.19 11.89 3.60
N ASN A 207 29.74 10.68 3.67
CA ASN A 207 30.32 10.03 2.51
C ASN A 207 29.39 8.93 2.00
N LEU A 208 28.59 9.26 0.97
CA LEU A 208 27.68 8.31 0.34
C LEU A 208 28.39 7.24 -0.51
N ASN A 209 29.71 7.32 -0.69
CA ASN A 209 30.49 6.27 -1.36
C ASN A 209 31.15 5.28 -0.38
N SER A 210 30.90 5.47 0.92
CA SER A 210 31.49 4.67 2.00
C SER A 210 30.92 3.24 2.04
N GLU A 211 31.67 2.35 2.69
CA GLU A 211 31.27 0.94 2.87
C GLU A 211 29.96 0.78 3.65
N PRO A 212 29.70 1.55 4.75
CA PRO A 212 28.42 1.51 5.44
C PRO A 212 27.23 1.87 4.53
N PHE A 213 27.38 2.87 3.65
CA PHE A 213 26.31 3.25 2.74
C PHE A 213 26.01 2.16 1.71
N LYS A 214 27.05 1.49 1.17
CA LYS A 214 26.86 0.34 0.27
C LYS A 214 26.13 -0.82 0.95
N ALA A 215 26.35 -1.03 2.24
CA ALA A 215 25.60 -2.03 3.02
C ALA A 215 24.12 -1.63 3.14
N PHE A 216 23.83 -0.35 3.35
CA PHE A 216 22.46 0.17 3.36
C PHE A 216 21.78 0.07 1.99
N GLU A 217 22.48 0.37 0.89
CA GLU A 217 21.99 0.14 -0.47
C GLU A 217 21.68 -1.33 -0.73
N ALA A 218 22.54 -2.25 -0.28
CA ALA A 218 22.29 -3.68 -0.40
C ALA A 218 21.05 -4.12 0.39
N PHE A 219 20.80 -3.51 1.55
CA PHE A 219 19.56 -3.70 2.31
C PHE A 219 18.34 -3.20 1.52
N ILE A 220 18.37 -1.98 0.98
CA ILE A 220 17.28 -1.45 0.14
C ILE A 220 17.02 -2.36 -1.06
N HIS A 221 18.09 -2.82 -1.73
CA HIS A 221 17.98 -3.72 -2.86
C HIS A 221 17.36 -5.07 -2.46
N SER A 222 17.55 -5.55 -1.23
CA SER A 222 16.88 -6.78 -0.77
C SER A 222 15.35 -6.62 -0.70
N LEU A 223 14.86 -5.40 -0.52
CA LEU A 223 13.43 -5.07 -0.49
C LEU A 223 12.82 -4.86 -1.88
N SER A 224 13.60 -4.95 -2.96
CA SER A 224 13.13 -4.64 -4.32
C SER A 224 11.98 -5.54 -4.80
N GLN A 225 11.84 -6.74 -4.21
CA GLN A 225 10.73 -7.63 -4.48
C GLN A 225 9.40 -7.07 -3.93
N LEU A 226 9.45 -6.30 -2.85
CA LEU A 226 8.28 -5.67 -2.25
C LEU A 226 7.92 -4.37 -2.97
N THR A 227 8.90 -3.48 -3.10
CA THR A 227 8.74 -2.09 -3.55
C THR A 227 10.05 -1.57 -4.14
N HIS A 228 9.95 -0.75 -5.19
CA HIS A 228 11.11 -0.05 -5.76
C HIS A 228 11.37 1.26 -5.01
N PHE A 229 12.62 1.51 -4.64
CA PHE A 229 13.03 2.73 -3.95
C PHE A 229 13.93 3.59 -4.85
N THR A 230 13.57 4.85 -5.02
CA THR A 230 14.42 5.86 -5.66
C THR A 230 15.11 6.69 -4.59
N LEU A 231 16.43 6.88 -4.69
CA LEU A 231 17.21 7.61 -3.70
C LEU A 231 17.39 9.06 -4.13
N SER A 232 17.15 9.98 -3.19
CA SER A 232 17.45 11.40 -3.30
C SER A 232 18.20 11.83 -2.04
N SER A 233 19.20 12.70 -2.18
CA SER A 233 20.02 13.16 -1.06
C SER A 233 20.14 14.67 -1.07
N GLN A 234 20.04 15.28 0.11
CA GLN A 234 20.23 16.71 0.30
C GLN A 234 20.98 17.04 1.59
N ILE A 235 21.65 18.20 1.59
CA ILE A 235 22.32 18.77 2.75
C ILE A 235 21.70 20.14 3.01
N GLY A 236 21.09 20.31 4.19
CA GLY A 236 20.48 21.54 4.65
C GLY A 236 21.35 22.25 5.67
N TRP A 237 21.69 23.50 5.41
CA TRP A 237 22.47 24.34 6.33
C TRP A 237 21.55 25.32 7.07
N TYR A 238 21.87 25.62 8.32
CA TYR A 238 21.12 26.55 9.17
C TYR A 238 19.65 26.15 9.38
N SER A 239 19.38 24.84 9.44
CA SER A 239 18.09 24.25 9.77
C SER A 239 17.78 24.45 11.26
N GLN A 240 17.19 25.59 11.58
CA GLN A 240 16.83 25.92 12.96
C GLN A 240 15.79 24.93 13.50
N LEU A 241 15.95 24.55 14.78
CA LEU A 241 14.98 23.71 15.44
C LEU A 241 13.77 24.56 15.87
N PRO A 242 12.54 24.14 15.53
CA PRO A 242 11.33 24.73 16.12
C PRO A 242 11.33 24.55 17.64
N GLN A 243 10.58 25.41 18.35
CA GLN A 243 10.40 25.24 19.80
C GLN A 243 9.50 24.03 20.07
N THR A 244 10.06 22.98 20.69
CA THR A 244 9.27 21.82 21.11
C THR A 244 8.79 21.99 22.56
N PRO A 245 7.55 21.59 22.89
CA PRO A 245 7.02 21.71 24.24
C PRO A 245 7.71 20.73 25.19
N GLY A 246 8.07 21.20 26.39
CA GLY A 246 8.68 20.35 27.42
C GLY A 246 10.19 20.15 27.29
N GLU A 247 10.87 21.01 26.53
CA GLU A 247 12.33 21.06 26.49
C GLU A 247 12.91 21.49 27.85
N TYR A 248 13.94 20.79 28.31
CA TYR A 248 14.71 21.17 29.49
C TYR A 248 16.20 20.95 29.26
N PHE A 249 17.04 21.72 29.96
CA PHE A 249 18.49 21.64 29.83
C PHE A 249 19.10 20.89 31.02
N VAL A 250 19.97 19.92 30.72
CA VAL A 250 20.79 19.22 31.71
C VAL A 250 22.25 19.33 31.27
N ASN A 251 23.11 19.97 32.07
CA ASN A 251 24.55 20.10 31.80
C ASN A 251 24.90 20.63 30.38
N SER A 252 24.12 21.59 29.87
CA SER A 252 24.22 22.16 28.50
C SER A 252 23.72 21.25 27.37
N THR A 253 23.20 20.07 27.69
CA THR A 253 22.46 19.22 26.75
C THR A 253 20.98 19.59 26.81
N LYS A 254 20.38 19.79 25.64
CA LYS A 254 18.94 20.03 25.47
C LYS A 254 18.22 18.70 25.39
N ILE A 255 17.35 18.42 26.36
CA ILE A 255 16.55 17.19 26.39
C ILE A 255 15.15 17.48 25.84
N ILE A 256 14.75 16.70 24.83
CA ILE A 256 13.44 16.78 24.18
C ILE A 256 12.58 15.64 24.68
N LYS A 257 11.44 15.99 25.29
CA LYS A 257 10.45 15.02 25.78
C LYS A 257 9.43 14.61 24.73
N ASP A 258 8.99 15.57 23.92
CA ASP A 258 7.99 15.36 22.88
C ASP A 258 8.58 15.73 21.51
N THR A 259 8.64 14.74 20.62
CA THR A 259 9.20 14.87 19.27
C THR A 259 8.15 15.31 18.24
N SER A 260 6.88 15.47 18.64
CA SER A 260 5.78 15.81 17.72
C SER A 260 6.01 17.12 16.96
N ASN A 261 6.63 18.11 17.59
CA ASN A 261 6.93 19.42 16.99
C ASN A 261 8.38 19.53 16.49
N PHE A 262 9.14 18.43 16.45
CA PHE A 262 10.56 18.49 16.09
C PHE A 262 10.77 18.89 14.63
N ILE A 263 9.89 18.47 13.73
CA ILE A 263 10.03 18.69 12.28
C ILE A 263 9.48 20.06 11.89
N ASP A 264 10.33 20.86 11.25
CA ASP A 264 9.90 22.06 10.55
C ASP A 264 9.72 21.79 9.04
N TYR A 265 8.48 21.50 8.66
CA TYR A 265 8.09 21.25 7.26
C TYR A 265 8.32 22.46 6.34
N SER A 266 8.41 23.67 6.89
CA SER A 266 8.51 24.91 6.12
C SER A 266 9.94 25.43 5.99
N GLY A 267 10.72 25.36 7.07
CA GLY A 267 12.06 25.93 7.14
C GLY A 267 13.16 25.00 6.63
N TRP A 268 12.94 23.69 6.60
CA TRP A 268 13.99 22.72 6.26
C TRP A 268 14.07 22.36 4.77
N GLY A 269 13.16 22.87 3.93
CA GLY A 269 13.16 22.58 2.50
C GLY A 269 13.06 21.08 2.20
N LEU A 270 12.30 20.35 3.01
CA LEU A 270 12.12 18.90 2.84
C LEU A 270 11.37 18.64 1.52
N ASP A 271 11.71 17.53 0.87
CA ASP A 271 10.99 17.08 -0.32
C ASP A 271 9.53 16.81 0.04
N GLN A 272 8.66 17.71 -0.40
CA GLN A 272 7.22 17.52 -0.43
C GLN A 272 6.87 17.26 -1.89
N ASP A 273 6.94 16.01 -2.34
CA ASP A 273 6.61 15.75 -3.74
C ASP A 273 5.14 16.04 -4.03
N VAL A 274 4.96 16.72 -5.16
CA VAL A 274 3.69 16.95 -5.86
C VAL A 274 3.40 15.78 -6.83
N GLU A 275 4.32 14.81 -6.91
CA GLU A 275 4.23 13.62 -7.74
C GLU A 275 3.42 12.50 -7.05
N LEU A 276 2.99 11.50 -7.83
CA LEU A 276 2.10 10.41 -7.37
C LEU A 276 2.78 9.42 -6.41
N ASP A 277 4.10 9.45 -6.29
CA ASP A 277 4.87 8.47 -5.50
C ASP A 277 5.09 8.98 -4.06
N PRO A 278 4.78 8.18 -3.03
CA PRO A 278 4.99 8.57 -1.64
C PRO A 278 6.47 8.70 -1.27
N VAL A 279 6.78 9.73 -0.47
CA VAL A 279 8.14 10.05 -0.01
C VAL A 279 8.35 9.59 1.43
N ILE A 280 9.46 8.90 1.68
CA ILE A 280 9.95 8.52 3.01
C ILE A 280 11.15 9.40 3.33
N ASN A 281 11.03 10.19 4.40
CA ASN A 281 12.07 11.12 4.83
C ASN A 281 12.98 10.47 5.86
N LEU A 282 14.28 10.40 5.58
CA LEU A 282 15.31 9.90 6.51
C LEU A 282 16.27 11.05 6.82
N ILE A 283 16.21 11.54 8.06
CA ILE A 283 16.91 12.76 8.48
C ILE A 283 18.01 12.43 9.48
N ILE A 284 19.20 12.98 9.23
CA ILE A 284 20.24 13.16 10.25
C ILE A 284 20.21 14.62 10.66
N TYR A 285 19.91 14.90 11.93
CA TYR A 285 19.96 16.25 12.48
C TYR A 285 21.23 16.42 13.31
N ILE A 286 22.04 17.42 12.94
CA ILE A 286 23.29 17.78 13.63
C ILE A 286 23.05 19.11 14.37
N PRO A 287 22.93 19.07 15.72
CA PRO A 287 22.81 20.27 16.52
C PRO A 287 24.14 21.02 16.63
N ASP A 288 24.08 22.23 17.18
CA ASP A 288 25.28 22.99 17.49
C ASP A 288 26.18 22.26 18.51
N LYS A 289 27.51 22.28 18.31
CA LYS A 289 28.51 21.63 19.18
C LYS A 289 28.41 22.10 20.65
N MET A 290 27.90 23.32 20.86
CA MET A 290 27.71 23.89 22.19
C MET A 290 26.47 23.35 22.91
N ASN A 291 25.44 22.93 22.17
CA ASN A 291 24.15 22.51 22.71
C ASN A 291 23.71 21.16 22.11
N PRO A 292 24.31 20.03 22.54
CA PRO A 292 23.88 18.70 22.12
C PRO A 292 22.39 18.46 22.43
N ILE A 293 21.73 17.64 21.62
CA ILE A 293 20.30 17.32 21.80
C ILE A 293 20.15 15.84 22.12
N GLU A 294 19.39 15.52 23.17
CA GLU A 294 19.03 14.14 23.54
C GLU A 294 17.51 13.97 23.65
N ILE A 295 17.00 12.83 23.21
CA ILE A 295 15.57 12.49 23.32
C ILE A 295 15.33 11.68 24.59
N GLU A 296 14.35 12.11 25.39
CA GLU A 296 13.97 11.41 26.62
C GLU A 296 13.55 9.96 26.30
N LYS A 297 14.15 8.98 26.98
CA LYS A 297 13.89 7.53 26.82
C LYS A 297 14.28 6.92 25.46
N SER A 298 15.03 7.63 24.62
CA SER A 298 15.58 7.03 23.40
C SER A 298 16.96 6.43 23.66
N ASN A 299 17.14 5.13 23.36
CA ASN A 299 18.43 4.46 23.52
C ASN A 299 19.48 4.85 22.47
N ARG A 300 19.02 5.23 21.26
CA ARG A 300 19.89 5.56 20.11
C ARG A 300 19.69 6.98 19.58
N ASN A 301 19.12 7.87 20.40
CA ASN A 301 18.82 9.27 20.05
C ASN A 301 18.10 9.43 18.69
N ALA A 302 17.13 8.56 18.44
CA ALA A 302 16.37 8.51 17.20
C ALA A 302 14.88 8.26 17.50
N PHE A 303 14.02 8.66 16.56
CA PHE A 303 12.58 8.43 16.61
C PHE A 303 11.99 8.28 15.20
N VAL A 304 10.84 7.64 15.11
CA VAL A 304 10.08 7.46 13.85
C VAL A 304 8.85 8.33 13.91
N VAL A 305 8.55 8.98 12.80
CA VAL A 305 7.32 9.75 12.60
C VAL A 305 6.40 8.87 11.75
N PRO A 306 5.28 8.43 12.34
CA PRO A 306 4.35 7.51 11.69
C PRO A 306 3.93 8.02 10.30
N GLN A 307 3.90 7.14 9.31
CA GLN A 307 3.50 7.45 7.92
C GLN A 307 4.34 8.53 7.21
N TRP A 308 5.53 8.86 7.72
CA TRP A 308 6.34 9.94 7.15
C TRP A 308 7.82 9.59 7.00
N GLY A 309 8.46 9.07 8.06
CA GLY A 309 9.91 8.96 8.03
C GLY A 309 10.58 8.72 9.38
N GLY A 310 11.90 8.81 9.39
CA GLY A 310 12.75 8.59 10.55
C GLY A 310 13.73 9.74 10.75
N VAL A 311 13.99 10.08 12.01
CA VAL A 311 14.93 11.13 12.40
C VAL A 311 15.96 10.54 13.37
N VAL A 312 17.24 10.82 13.09
CA VAL A 312 18.38 10.48 13.94
C VAL A 312 19.11 11.76 14.31
N ILE A 313 19.32 11.97 15.61
CA ILE A 313 20.04 13.15 16.10
C ILE A 313 21.49 12.75 16.37
N TYR A 314 22.41 13.25 15.55
CA TYR A 314 23.83 12.98 15.67
C TYR A 314 24.52 14.12 16.41
N ASN A 315 25.01 13.86 17.62
CA ASN A 315 25.77 14.82 18.41
C ASN A 315 27.28 14.67 18.13
N PRO A 316 27.91 15.60 17.39
CA PRO A 316 29.33 15.48 17.07
C PRO A 316 30.19 15.62 18.32
N SER A 317 31.19 14.75 18.45
CA SER A 317 32.15 14.80 19.56
C SER A 317 32.95 16.11 19.54
N LYS A 318 33.09 16.77 20.69
CA LYS A 318 33.86 18.03 20.83
C LYS A 318 35.36 17.89 20.49
N VAL A 319 35.86 16.66 20.44
CA VAL A 319 37.29 16.32 20.27
C VAL A 319 37.67 16.14 18.80
N ASN A 320 36.73 15.76 17.94
CA ASN A 320 37.01 15.46 16.53
C ASN A 320 36.63 16.64 15.64
N ASN A 321 37.64 17.29 15.05
CA ASN A 321 37.48 18.26 13.95
C ASN A 321 37.53 17.52 12.61
N ASN A 322 36.78 16.43 12.49
CA ASN A 322 36.63 15.77 11.20
C ASN A 322 35.55 16.51 10.42
N ASP A 323 35.83 16.79 9.14
CA ASP A 323 34.86 17.34 8.20
C ASP A 323 33.85 16.28 7.74
N GLU A 324 34.01 15.02 8.17
CA GLU A 324 33.10 13.91 7.85
C GLU A 324 32.63 13.16 9.11
N ILE A 325 31.42 12.59 9.05
CA ILE A 325 30.91 11.68 10.09
C ILE A 325 31.82 10.43 10.16
N PRO A 326 32.31 10.05 11.36
CA PRO A 326 33.09 8.82 11.53
C PRO A 326 32.37 7.58 11.00
N LEU A 327 33.12 6.64 10.42
CA LEU A 327 32.55 5.46 9.76
C LEU A 327 31.69 4.59 10.71
N ASP A 328 32.13 4.41 11.96
CA ASP A 328 31.41 3.60 12.95
C ASP A 328 30.07 4.26 13.35
N ASP A 329 30.09 5.58 13.57
CA ASP A 329 28.88 6.37 13.86
C ASP A 329 27.93 6.31 12.67
N PHE A 330 28.44 6.48 11.44
CA PHE A 330 27.63 6.44 10.23
C PHE A 330 27.00 5.06 10.00
N HIS A 331 27.74 3.98 10.26
CA HIS A 331 27.20 2.62 10.24
C HIS A 331 26.03 2.45 11.22
N GLN A 332 26.18 2.94 12.46
CA GLN A 332 25.10 2.87 13.45
C GLN A 332 23.85 3.67 13.03
N ILE A 333 24.04 4.85 12.43
CA ILE A 333 22.93 5.66 11.90
C ILE A 333 22.19 4.90 10.79
N LEU A 334 22.92 4.28 9.86
CA LEU A 334 22.32 3.53 8.75
C LEU A 334 21.58 2.26 9.22
N GLU A 335 22.05 1.59 10.27
CA GLU A 335 21.28 0.50 10.90
C GLU A 335 19.95 1.01 11.48
N ILE A 336 19.95 2.18 12.12
CA ILE A 336 18.73 2.78 12.65
C ILE A 336 17.79 3.07 11.48
N TRP A 337 18.27 3.72 10.42
CA TRP A 337 17.47 3.97 9.22
C TRP A 337 16.92 2.70 8.59
N ALA A 338 17.71 1.62 8.50
CA ALA A 338 17.23 0.34 8.00
C ALA A 338 16.07 -0.20 8.86
N SER A 339 16.19 -0.12 10.19
CA SER A 339 15.13 -0.52 11.11
C SER A 339 13.88 0.35 10.99
N GLN A 340 14.04 1.67 10.89
CA GLN A 340 12.93 2.63 10.76
C GLN A 340 12.20 2.45 9.43
N LEU A 341 12.95 2.31 8.32
CA LEU A 341 12.41 2.03 7.00
C LEU A 341 11.61 0.72 7.00
N PHE A 342 12.18 -0.34 7.58
CA PHE A 342 11.51 -1.63 7.66
C PHE A 342 10.24 -1.57 8.52
N GLN A 343 10.20 -0.73 9.55
CA GLN A 343 9.01 -0.49 10.36
C GLN A 343 7.91 0.25 9.57
N LEU A 344 8.27 1.29 8.80
CA LEU A 344 7.35 2.09 7.98
C LEU A 344 6.69 1.28 6.86
N ILE A 345 7.38 0.28 6.30
CA ILE A 345 6.77 -0.65 5.31
C ILE A 345 5.94 -1.78 5.97
N GLY A 346 5.80 -1.78 7.30
CA GLY A 346 4.95 -2.72 8.04
C GLY A 346 5.67 -3.95 8.60
N GLY A 347 7.00 -3.98 8.56
CA GLY A 347 7.83 -5.12 8.99
C GLY A 347 7.93 -5.36 10.49
N GLY A 348 7.41 -4.43 11.31
CA GLY A 348 7.40 -4.50 12.77
C GLY A 348 8.79 -4.47 13.42
N THR A 349 8.81 -4.40 14.76
CA THR A 349 10.03 -4.31 15.59
C THR A 349 10.33 -5.59 16.37
N ASP A 350 9.36 -6.49 16.51
CA ASP A 350 9.36 -7.51 17.56
C ASP A 350 10.08 -8.82 17.18
N ASN A 351 10.45 -8.96 15.91
CA ASN A 351 10.95 -10.20 15.34
C ASN A 351 12.46 -10.17 15.08
N SER A 352 13.26 -9.73 16.06
CA SER A 352 14.74 -9.71 15.96
C SER A 352 15.37 -11.10 15.79
N ILE A 353 14.60 -12.16 16.07
CA ILE A 353 14.97 -13.57 15.90
C ILE A 353 14.89 -14.01 14.43
N PHE A 354 14.13 -13.29 13.59
CA PHE A 354 13.86 -13.70 12.20
C PHE A 354 14.89 -13.12 11.24
N SER A 355 15.39 -13.94 10.31
CA SER A 355 16.22 -13.47 9.20
C SER A 355 15.45 -12.44 8.35
N LEU A 356 16.19 -11.53 7.71
CA LEU A 356 15.59 -10.50 6.86
C LEU A 356 14.73 -11.11 5.74
N TYR A 357 15.19 -12.23 5.15
CA TYR A 357 14.47 -12.94 4.10
C TYR A 357 13.13 -13.49 4.57
N PHE A 358 13.06 -14.06 5.77
CA PHE A 358 11.81 -14.56 6.34
C PHE A 358 10.81 -13.41 6.56
N ARG A 359 11.29 -12.26 7.03
CA ARG A 359 10.46 -11.07 7.24
C ARG A 359 9.98 -10.47 5.92
N ILE A 360 10.81 -10.45 4.88
CA ILE A 360 10.43 -10.01 3.53
C ILE A 360 9.37 -10.94 2.95
N ASP A 361 9.51 -12.24 3.08
CA ASP A 361 8.51 -13.19 2.60
C ASP A 361 7.17 -13.01 3.34
N GLN A 362 7.22 -12.86 4.67
CA GLN A 362 6.03 -12.56 5.49
C GLN A 362 5.33 -11.30 5.00
N LEU A 363 6.09 -10.22 4.77
CA LEU A 363 5.56 -8.97 4.21
C LEU A 363 4.98 -9.16 2.83
N THR A 364 5.65 -9.92 1.96
CA THR A 364 5.20 -10.20 0.59
C THR A 364 3.82 -10.84 0.60
N ARG A 365 3.64 -11.86 1.44
CA ARG A 365 2.36 -12.57 1.55
C ARG A 365 1.25 -11.69 2.12
N LEU A 366 1.51 -11.01 3.24
CA LEU A 366 0.54 -10.11 3.86
C LEU A 366 0.14 -8.98 2.91
N GLN A 367 1.13 -8.35 2.26
CA GLN A 367 0.89 -7.25 1.33
C GLN A 367 0.12 -7.70 0.09
N THR A 368 0.35 -8.92 -0.40
CA THR A 368 -0.43 -9.50 -1.51
C THR A 368 -1.92 -9.56 -1.17
N ILE A 369 -2.26 -10.06 0.03
CA ILE A 369 -3.66 -10.16 0.46
C ILE A 369 -4.28 -8.78 0.69
N GLU A 370 -3.55 -7.85 1.32
CA GLU A 370 -4.00 -6.47 1.49
C GLU A 370 -4.24 -5.76 0.15
N ASN A 371 -3.36 -5.93 -0.84
CA ASN A 371 -3.52 -5.36 -2.18
C ASN A 371 -4.76 -5.91 -2.89
N ILE A 372 -5.00 -7.23 -2.78
CA ILE A 372 -6.22 -7.86 -3.32
C ILE A 372 -7.46 -7.27 -2.66
N ALA A 373 -7.46 -7.12 -1.33
CA ALA A 373 -8.58 -6.52 -0.60
C ALA A 373 -8.85 -5.08 -1.00
N LYS A 374 -7.83 -4.22 -0.96
CA LYS A 374 -7.96 -2.81 -1.39
C LYS A 374 -8.45 -2.70 -2.83
N THR A 375 -7.99 -3.57 -3.73
CA THR A 375 -8.46 -3.61 -5.13
C THR A 375 -9.96 -3.95 -5.20
N ILE A 376 -10.41 -4.97 -4.47
CA ILE A 376 -11.83 -5.36 -4.43
C ILE A 376 -12.68 -4.22 -3.86
N ASP A 377 -12.22 -3.57 -2.79
CA ASP A 377 -12.90 -2.45 -2.14
C ASP A 377 -13.00 -1.25 -3.09
N ASN A 378 -11.94 -0.93 -3.82
CA ASN A 378 -11.92 0.13 -4.83
C ASN A 378 -12.94 -0.14 -5.94
N VAL A 379 -12.93 -1.35 -6.52
CA VAL A 379 -13.90 -1.74 -7.57
C VAL A 379 -15.34 -1.73 -7.04
N SER A 380 -15.55 -2.22 -5.81
CA SER A 380 -16.85 -2.24 -5.14
C SER A 380 -17.37 -0.81 -4.88
N SER A 381 -16.51 0.05 -4.37
CA SER A 381 -16.81 1.46 -4.08
C SER A 381 -17.09 2.25 -5.35
N LEU A 382 -16.30 2.04 -6.41
CA LEU A 382 -16.53 2.65 -7.71
C LEU A 382 -17.90 2.26 -8.27
N LYS A 383 -18.25 0.97 -8.20
CA LYS A 383 -19.56 0.49 -8.65
C LYS A 383 -20.69 1.14 -7.85
N LYS A 384 -20.61 1.17 -6.52
CA LYS A 384 -21.60 1.83 -5.65
C LYS A 384 -21.76 3.31 -6.02
N LEU A 385 -20.64 4.03 -6.19
CA LEU A 385 -20.63 5.44 -6.58
C LEU A 385 -21.32 5.65 -7.92
N THR A 386 -21.02 4.82 -8.92
CA THR A 386 -21.63 4.94 -10.25
C THR A 386 -23.12 4.58 -10.25
N GLN A 387 -23.57 3.70 -9.36
CA GLN A 387 -25.00 3.39 -9.21
C GLN A 387 -25.76 4.52 -8.52
N GLN A 388 -25.15 5.18 -7.53
CA GLN A 388 -25.78 6.29 -6.79
C GLN A 388 -25.80 7.59 -7.58
N MET A 389 -24.79 7.81 -8.43
CA MET A 389 -24.63 9.03 -9.21
C MET A 389 -24.74 8.71 -10.70
N GLU A 390 -25.98 8.60 -11.19
CA GLU A 390 -26.25 8.23 -12.59
C GLU A 390 -25.72 9.25 -13.61
N THR A 391 -25.45 10.48 -13.16
CA THR A 391 -24.93 11.61 -13.95
C THR A 391 -23.41 11.67 -14.03
N ILE A 392 -22.66 10.76 -13.40
CA ILE A 392 -21.19 10.72 -13.52
C ILE A 392 -20.77 10.07 -14.85
N PRO A 393 -19.85 10.68 -15.62
CA PRO A 393 -19.29 10.07 -16.81
C PRO A 393 -18.46 8.85 -16.44
N ILE A 394 -18.48 7.82 -17.28
CA ILE A 394 -17.60 6.67 -17.12
C ILE A 394 -16.80 6.54 -18.42
N PRO A 395 -15.59 7.10 -18.47
CA PRO A 395 -14.71 6.98 -19.62
C PRO A 395 -14.43 5.51 -19.95
N LYS A 396 -14.30 5.20 -21.25
CA LYS A 396 -13.90 3.86 -21.70
C LYS A 396 -12.59 3.40 -21.05
N LYS A 397 -11.67 4.34 -20.82
CA LYS A 397 -10.39 4.09 -20.15
C LYS A 397 -10.59 3.52 -18.73
N THR A 398 -11.49 4.09 -17.94
CA THR A 398 -11.82 3.60 -16.60
C THR A 398 -12.35 2.17 -16.65
N ALA A 399 -13.24 1.85 -17.59
CA ALA A 399 -13.78 0.49 -17.73
C ALA A 399 -12.68 -0.53 -18.08
N ILE A 400 -11.76 -0.17 -18.98
CA ILE A 400 -10.61 -1.00 -19.35
C ILE A 400 -9.65 -1.18 -18.17
N GLU A 401 -9.36 -0.12 -17.42
CA GLU A 401 -8.48 -0.18 -16.24
C GLU A 401 -9.07 -1.09 -15.15
N ILE A 402 -10.38 -1.05 -14.93
CA ILE A 402 -11.08 -1.97 -14.01
C ILE A 402 -11.04 -3.42 -14.52
N GLU A 403 -11.24 -3.65 -15.82
CA GLU A 403 -11.13 -4.98 -16.40
C GLU A 403 -9.72 -5.56 -16.24
N GLN A 404 -8.69 -4.74 -16.50
CA GLN A 404 -7.29 -5.12 -16.31
C GLN A 404 -6.94 -5.36 -14.84
N ALA A 405 -7.49 -4.55 -13.92
CA ALA A 405 -7.34 -4.77 -12.49
C ALA A 405 -7.91 -6.13 -12.09
N ILE A 406 -9.14 -6.44 -12.51
CA ILE A 406 -9.81 -7.73 -12.25
C ILE A 406 -8.99 -8.91 -12.79
N ASN A 407 -8.48 -8.80 -14.03
CA ASN A 407 -7.66 -9.85 -14.63
C ASN A 407 -6.33 -10.03 -13.87
N SER A 408 -5.71 -8.93 -13.42
CA SER A 408 -4.49 -8.99 -12.61
C SER A 408 -4.73 -9.69 -11.27
N ILE A 409 -5.86 -9.46 -10.61
CA ILE A 409 -6.22 -10.18 -9.38
C ILE A 409 -6.43 -11.68 -9.65
N LYS A 410 -7.07 -12.06 -10.75
CA LYS A 410 -7.22 -13.48 -11.14
C LYS A 410 -5.85 -14.13 -11.35
N SER A 411 -4.91 -13.45 -12.00
CA SER A 411 -3.54 -13.93 -12.15
C SER A 411 -2.83 -14.05 -10.80
N ALA A 412 -3.00 -13.08 -9.90
CA ALA A 412 -2.44 -13.14 -8.55
C ALA A 412 -2.94 -14.37 -7.78
N LEU A 413 -4.25 -14.66 -7.83
CA LEU A 413 -4.83 -15.85 -7.21
C LEU A 413 -4.26 -17.15 -7.79
N GLY A 414 -4.08 -17.22 -9.11
CA GLY A 414 -3.42 -18.36 -9.76
C GLY A 414 -1.97 -18.55 -9.29
N SER A 415 -1.21 -17.46 -9.13
CA SER A 415 0.17 -17.52 -8.60
C SER A 415 0.22 -17.96 -7.13
N ILE A 416 -0.76 -17.57 -6.31
CA ILE A 416 -0.89 -18.04 -4.92
C ILE A 416 -1.10 -19.56 -4.87
N GLU A 417 -1.95 -20.12 -5.75
CA GLU A 417 -2.17 -21.57 -5.85
C GLU A 417 -0.91 -22.34 -6.25
N LEU A 418 -0.02 -21.70 -7.01
CA LEU A 418 1.29 -22.23 -7.42
C LEU A 418 2.41 -21.98 -6.41
N TYR A 419 2.09 -21.49 -5.20
CA TYR A 419 3.05 -21.10 -4.16
C TYR A 419 4.02 -19.97 -4.57
N ASN A 420 3.74 -19.24 -5.66
CA ASN A 420 4.62 -18.17 -6.14
C ASN A 420 4.13 -16.80 -5.66
N TRP A 421 4.56 -16.45 -4.46
CA TRP A 421 4.19 -15.20 -3.80
C TRP A 421 4.82 -13.95 -4.42
N ALA A 422 5.97 -14.07 -5.10
CA ALA A 422 6.62 -12.94 -5.77
C ALA A 422 5.78 -12.45 -6.95
N ASP A 423 5.33 -13.38 -7.81
CA ASP A 423 4.47 -13.05 -8.94
C ASP A 423 3.07 -12.64 -8.47
N ALA A 424 2.56 -13.27 -7.41
CA ALA A 424 1.29 -12.87 -6.79
C ALA A 424 1.33 -11.43 -6.28
N LEU A 425 2.42 -11.01 -5.64
CA LEU A 425 2.59 -9.62 -5.21
C LEU A 425 2.63 -8.67 -6.41
N THR A 426 3.38 -9.02 -7.46
CA THR A 426 3.48 -8.19 -8.67
C THR A 426 2.11 -7.99 -9.33
N HIS A 427 1.35 -9.08 -9.50
CA HIS A 427 0.01 -9.02 -10.08
C HIS A 427 -1.00 -8.29 -9.19
N SER A 428 -0.97 -8.51 -7.86
CA SER A 428 -1.85 -7.80 -6.93
C SER A 428 -1.54 -6.31 -6.84
N SER A 429 -0.26 -5.94 -6.87
CA SER A 429 0.22 -4.55 -6.93
C SER A 429 -0.25 -3.85 -8.20
N ASN A 430 -0.10 -4.50 -9.36
CA ASN A 430 -0.63 -3.96 -10.62
C ASN A 430 -2.17 -3.78 -10.56
N GLY A 431 -2.89 -4.77 -10.01
CA GLY A 431 -4.34 -4.69 -9.80
C GLY A 431 -4.74 -3.48 -8.96
N LEU A 432 -4.02 -3.24 -7.85
CA LEU A 432 -4.25 -2.11 -6.97
C LEU A 432 -4.04 -0.78 -7.70
N THR A 433 -2.88 -0.58 -8.35
CA THR A 433 -2.59 0.67 -9.07
C THR A 433 -3.60 0.98 -10.18
N LEU A 434 -4.05 -0.04 -10.91
CA LEU A 434 -5.07 0.11 -11.95
C LEU A 434 -6.43 0.49 -11.35
N SER A 435 -6.79 -0.11 -10.21
CA SER A 435 -8.04 0.21 -9.51
C SER A 435 -8.04 1.63 -8.92
N ASP A 436 -6.92 2.06 -8.32
CA ASP A 436 -6.76 3.41 -7.80
C ASP A 436 -6.84 4.44 -8.93
N LYS A 437 -6.12 4.19 -10.03
CA LYS A 437 -6.13 5.06 -11.21
C LYS A 437 -7.53 5.18 -11.82
N ALA A 438 -8.27 4.08 -11.90
CA ALA A 438 -9.66 4.09 -12.36
C ALA A 438 -10.58 4.87 -11.40
N PHE A 439 -10.41 4.69 -10.09
CA PHE A 439 -11.22 5.35 -9.06
C PHE A 439 -10.99 6.87 -9.04
N PHE A 440 -9.74 7.32 -9.17
CA PHE A 440 -9.34 8.74 -9.14
C PHE A 440 -9.25 9.38 -10.54
N GLN A 441 -9.88 8.77 -11.56
CA GLN A 441 -9.83 9.30 -12.92
C GLN A 441 -10.41 10.73 -12.99
N LYS A 442 -9.60 11.68 -13.47
CA LYS A 442 -9.90 13.12 -13.47
C LYS A 442 -11.25 13.48 -14.10
N ASP A 443 -11.62 12.82 -15.19
CA ASP A 443 -12.85 13.11 -15.94
C ASP A 443 -14.11 12.78 -15.12
N MET A 444 -14.04 11.77 -14.24
CA MET A 444 -15.14 11.39 -13.35
C MET A 444 -15.35 12.43 -12.25
N LEU A 445 -14.24 12.95 -11.69
CA LEU A 445 -14.26 13.95 -10.62
C LEU A 445 -14.75 15.31 -11.12
N GLN A 446 -14.33 15.74 -12.31
CA GLN A 446 -14.64 17.08 -12.82
C GLN A 446 -16.13 17.27 -13.14
N GLN A 447 -16.83 16.25 -13.63
CA GLN A 447 -18.25 16.36 -13.98
C GLN A 447 -19.19 16.24 -12.78
N ALA A 448 -18.74 15.64 -11.67
CA ALA A 448 -19.48 15.70 -10.41
C ALA A 448 -19.73 17.15 -9.96
N TYR A 449 -18.85 18.10 -10.33
CA TYR A 449 -18.99 19.53 -10.03
C TYR A 449 -19.90 20.31 -10.99
N PHE A 450 -20.31 19.74 -12.12
CA PHE A 450 -21.25 20.37 -13.07
C PHE A 450 -22.47 19.46 -13.34
N PRO A 451 -23.39 19.35 -12.37
CA PRO A 451 -24.66 18.64 -12.54
C PRO A 451 -25.43 19.06 -13.79
N ASP A 452 -26.17 18.12 -14.37
CA ASP A 452 -27.06 18.36 -15.52
C ASP A 452 -28.05 19.51 -15.29
N GLU A 453 -28.43 19.75 -14.04
CA GLU A 453 -29.32 20.83 -13.60
C GLU A 453 -28.78 22.22 -13.99
N HIS A 454 -27.46 22.38 -14.07
CA HIS A 454 -26.82 23.64 -14.44
C HIS A 454 -26.49 23.74 -15.93
N LYS A 455 -26.60 22.65 -16.71
CA LYS A 455 -26.40 22.69 -18.17
C LYS A 455 -27.38 23.68 -18.82
N LEU A 456 -28.64 23.66 -18.40
CA LEU A 456 -29.67 24.60 -18.92
C LEU A 456 -29.32 26.05 -18.63
N ALA A 457 -28.77 26.36 -17.45
CA ALA A 457 -28.35 27.71 -17.12
C ALA A 457 -27.22 28.21 -18.03
N VAL A 458 -26.23 27.36 -18.32
CA VAL A 458 -25.09 27.66 -19.20
C VAL A 458 -25.54 27.84 -20.66
N TYR A 459 -26.45 27.01 -21.15
CA TYR A 459 -26.94 27.09 -22.54
C TYR A 459 -28.10 28.08 -22.75
N SER A 460 -28.76 28.54 -21.67
CA SER A 460 -29.88 29.50 -21.75
C SER A 460 -29.57 30.79 -22.51
N PRO A 461 -28.38 31.44 -22.42
CA PRO A 461 -28.10 32.67 -23.14
C PRO A 461 -28.04 32.47 -24.67
N LEU A 462 -27.69 31.26 -25.11
CA LEU A 462 -27.62 30.90 -26.54
C LEU A 462 -29.00 30.47 -27.07
N ILE A 463 -29.72 29.63 -26.32
CA ILE A 463 -30.98 29.01 -26.77
C ILE A 463 -32.15 29.99 -26.62
N ALA A 464 -32.20 30.80 -25.56
CA ALA A 464 -33.35 31.66 -25.26
C ALA A 464 -33.63 32.73 -26.34
N PRO A 465 -32.64 33.47 -26.89
CA PRO A 465 -32.90 34.44 -27.97
C PRO A 465 -33.45 33.76 -29.23
N MET A 466 -32.87 32.62 -29.61
CA MET A 466 -33.30 31.86 -30.78
C MET A 466 -34.73 31.31 -30.60
N ALA A 467 -35.03 30.72 -29.45
CA ALA A 467 -36.36 30.23 -29.11
C ALA A 467 -37.39 31.37 -29.09
N THR A 468 -37.03 32.54 -28.56
CA THR A 468 -37.91 33.73 -28.49
C THR A 468 -38.33 34.21 -29.89
N ILE A 469 -37.38 34.32 -30.84
CA ILE A 469 -37.66 34.75 -32.21
C ILE A 469 -38.60 33.75 -32.91
N ILE A 470 -38.32 32.46 -32.75
CA ILE A 470 -39.08 31.37 -33.36
C ILE A 470 -40.52 31.33 -32.80
N ILE A 471 -40.68 31.43 -31.47
CA ILE A 471 -41.98 31.38 -30.79
C ILE A 471 -42.82 32.62 -31.12
N LEU A 472 -42.24 33.82 -31.05
CA LEU A 472 -42.95 35.07 -31.38
C LEU A 472 -43.39 35.09 -32.85
N GLY A 473 -42.53 34.62 -33.77
CA GLY A 473 -42.88 34.48 -35.18
C GLY A 473 -44.07 33.54 -35.40
N LEU A 474 -44.14 32.45 -34.65
CA LEU A 474 -45.22 31.46 -34.75
C LEU A 474 -46.52 31.96 -34.10
N ILE A 475 -46.45 32.61 -32.93
CA ILE A 475 -47.60 33.22 -32.25
C ILE A 475 -48.21 34.33 -33.10
N GLY A 476 -47.39 35.24 -33.65
CA GLY A 476 -47.85 36.31 -34.52
C GLY A 476 -48.65 35.77 -35.72
N ARG A 477 -48.15 34.70 -36.34
CA ARG A 477 -48.80 34.01 -37.47
C ARG A 477 -50.09 33.30 -37.08
N LEU A 478 -50.16 32.69 -35.90
CA LEU A 478 -51.40 32.05 -35.42
C LEU A 478 -52.49 33.08 -35.10
N LYS A 479 -52.11 34.25 -34.59
CA LYS A 479 -53.05 35.35 -34.29
C LYS A 479 -53.68 35.93 -35.56
N GLU A 480 -52.90 36.09 -36.63
CA GLU A 480 -53.41 36.49 -37.96
C GLU A 480 -54.45 35.49 -38.52
N ARG A 481 -54.38 34.21 -38.14
CA ARG A 481 -55.34 33.18 -38.57
C ARG A 481 -56.71 33.37 -37.94
N LYS A 482 -56.76 33.76 -36.66
CA LYS A 482 -58.01 33.99 -35.91
C LYS A 482 -58.73 35.27 -36.36
N VAL A 483 -57.97 36.33 -36.64
CA VAL A 483 -58.53 37.62 -37.10
C VAL A 483 -59.10 37.55 -38.53
N LYS A 484 -58.71 36.54 -39.33
CA LYS A 484 -59.25 36.28 -40.67
C LYS A 484 -60.38 35.24 -40.72
N SER A 485 -60.67 34.58 -39.60
CA SER A 485 -61.75 33.56 -39.50
C SER A 485 -63.03 34.08 -38.85
N GLU A 486 -62.97 35.27 -38.23
CA GLU A 486 -64.11 36.17 -38.03
C GLU A 486 -64.28 37.02 -39.29
#